data_AF-A0A131YSA4-F1
#
_entry.id   AF-A0A131YSA4-F1
#
_cell.length_a   1.000
_cell.length_b   1.000
_cell.length_c   1.000
_cell.angle_alpha   90.00
_cell.angle_beta   90.00
_cell.angle_gamma   90.00
#
_symmetry.space_group_name_H-M   'P 1'
#
loop_
_entity.id
_entity.type
_entity.pdbx_description
1 polymer ?
#
loop_
_entity_poly.entity_id
_entity_poly.type
_entity_poly.pdbx_seq_one_letter_code
_entity_poly.pdbx_strand_id
1 'polypeptide(L)'
;MFLPVIAALVVCALLAAPAKSNEQDSEIYRFDQFMNTDEDIWVLNTTQSAPKNCKKDKKHNITESRIVFLRSHQDGNKIVNATLLGDFYQDIEKKIFYDTIHISGDESGVYAEQLYYSSKDSVCGLVQVFAGSGNNGKYDLWRELRVRGRPNYHNLDEECKSQYKAYVEAIEKTSTSPYRANCQ
;
A
#
# COMPACT_ATOMS: atom_id res chain seq x y z
N MET A 1 20.35 -76.07 27.67
CA MET A 1 20.18 -75.62 26.27
C MET A 1 19.08 -74.56 26.24
N PHE A 2 19.48 -73.31 25.98
CA PHE A 2 18.73 -72.14 25.48
C PHE A 2 17.45 -71.65 26.19
N LEU A 3 17.59 -70.51 26.88
CA LEU A 3 16.51 -69.55 27.16
C LEU A 3 16.00 -68.93 25.85
N PRO A 4 14.72 -68.52 25.75
CA PRO A 4 14.30 -67.49 24.82
C PRO A 4 14.34 -66.12 25.50
N VAL A 5 15.18 -65.22 24.98
CA VAL A 5 15.16 -63.79 25.28
C VAL A 5 13.97 -63.18 24.53
N ILE A 6 12.99 -62.67 25.27
CA ILE A 6 11.87 -61.91 24.68
C ILE A 6 12.37 -60.48 24.42
N ALA A 7 12.72 -60.19 23.18
CA ALA A 7 13.01 -58.83 22.73
C ALA A 7 11.69 -58.08 22.53
N ALA A 8 11.33 -57.20 23.46
CA ALA A 8 10.22 -56.28 23.31
C ALA A 8 10.62 -55.14 22.35
N LEU A 9 10.20 -55.24 21.09
CA LEU A 9 10.28 -54.19 20.08
C LEU A 9 9.18 -53.15 20.37
N VAL A 10 9.50 -52.11 21.12
CA VAL A 10 8.65 -50.93 21.25
C VAL A 10 8.86 -50.06 20.02
N VAL A 11 8.01 -50.25 19.01
CA VAL A 11 7.93 -49.35 17.86
C VAL A 11 7.22 -48.07 18.32
N CYS A 12 8.00 -47.06 18.69
CA CYS A 12 7.48 -45.69 18.86
C CYS A 12 7.13 -45.15 17.48
N ALA A 13 5.87 -45.30 17.08
CA ALA A 13 5.31 -44.56 15.95
C ALA A 13 5.27 -43.08 16.32
N LEU A 14 6.28 -42.33 15.87
CA LEU A 14 6.26 -40.87 15.83
C LEU A 14 5.12 -40.44 14.92
N LEU A 15 3.97 -40.15 15.50
CA LEU A 15 2.90 -39.38 14.85
C LEU A 15 3.42 -37.95 14.67
N ALA A 16 4.18 -37.74 13.60
CA ALA A 16 4.37 -36.39 13.08
C ALA A 16 3.02 -35.94 12.52
N ALA A 17 2.25 -35.21 13.32
CA ALA A 17 1.10 -34.49 12.81
C ALA A 17 1.60 -33.51 11.73
N PRO A 18 0.99 -33.47 10.54
CA PRO A 18 1.37 -32.46 9.56
C PRO A 18 1.08 -31.09 10.18
N ALA A 19 2.13 -30.30 10.37
CA ALA A 19 1.99 -28.89 10.71
C ALA A 19 1.23 -28.23 9.55
N LYS A 20 -0.02 -27.83 9.80
CA LYS A 20 -0.72 -26.91 8.91
C LYS A 20 0.07 -25.61 8.91
N SER A 21 0.87 -25.38 7.86
CA SER A 21 1.27 -24.04 7.51
C SER A 21 -0.01 -23.26 7.24
N ASN A 22 -0.32 -22.29 8.09
CA ASN A 22 -1.27 -21.24 7.74
C ASN A 22 -0.63 -20.46 6.59
N GLU A 23 -0.90 -20.90 5.37
CA GLU A 23 -0.76 -20.07 4.19
C GLU A 23 -1.79 -18.95 4.39
N GLN A 24 -1.33 -17.84 4.96
CA GLN A 24 -2.13 -16.64 5.12
C GLN A 24 -2.32 -16.09 3.71
N ASP A 25 -3.46 -16.46 3.10
CA ASP A 25 -3.89 -15.94 1.82
C ASP A 25 -3.95 -14.42 1.96
N SER A 26 -2.92 -13.74 1.43
CA SER A 26 -2.81 -12.30 1.57
C SER A 26 -3.95 -11.70 0.77
N GLU A 27 -4.90 -11.06 1.43
CA GLU A 27 -5.99 -10.34 0.77
C GLU A 27 -5.38 -9.33 -0.23
N ILE A 28 -5.74 -9.45 -1.50
CA ILE A 28 -5.16 -8.65 -2.58
C ILE A 28 -6.09 -7.47 -2.86
N TYR A 29 -5.55 -6.26 -2.84
CA TYR A 29 -6.31 -5.03 -3.03
C TYR A 29 -6.16 -4.50 -4.46
N ARG A 30 -7.27 -4.05 -5.03
CA ARG A 30 -7.37 -3.55 -6.41
C ARG A 30 -7.06 -2.06 -6.45
N PHE A 31 -5.85 -1.68 -6.85
CA PHE A 31 -5.45 -0.28 -6.96
C PHE A 31 -6.23 0.44 -8.07
N ASP A 32 -6.53 -0.24 -9.18
CA ASP A 32 -7.41 0.28 -10.21
C ASP A 32 -8.81 0.62 -9.67
N GLN A 33 -9.38 -0.24 -8.83
CA GLN A 33 -10.65 0.05 -8.16
C GLN A 33 -10.50 1.19 -7.17
N PHE A 34 -9.42 1.22 -6.36
CA PHE A 34 -9.13 2.29 -5.40
C PHE A 34 -8.98 3.67 -6.07
N MET A 35 -8.41 3.74 -7.27
CA MET A 35 -8.27 5.00 -8.01
C MET A 35 -9.52 5.36 -8.83
N ASN A 36 -10.44 4.41 -9.05
CA ASN A 36 -11.68 4.66 -9.79
C ASN A 36 -12.74 5.35 -8.92
N THR A 37 -12.53 6.62 -8.62
CA THR A 37 -13.51 7.51 -7.94
C THR A 37 -13.54 8.87 -8.63
N ASP A 38 -14.64 9.60 -8.47
CA ASP A 38 -14.75 11.00 -8.92
C ASP A 38 -14.34 11.99 -7.81
N GLU A 39 -14.12 11.48 -6.60
CA GLU A 39 -13.64 12.24 -5.45
C GLU A 39 -12.11 12.44 -5.51
N ASP A 40 -11.65 13.50 -4.83
CA ASP A 40 -10.21 13.67 -4.58
C ASP A 40 -9.70 12.58 -3.64
N ILE A 41 -8.50 12.06 -3.88
CA ILE A 41 -7.81 11.10 -3.03
C ILE A 41 -6.69 11.83 -2.29
N TRP A 42 -6.89 12.13 -1.02
CA TRP A 42 -5.98 12.92 -0.20
C TRP A 42 -4.96 12.04 0.53
N VAL A 43 -3.72 12.52 0.63
CA VAL A 43 -2.73 11.94 1.54
C VAL A 43 -2.99 12.48 2.94
N LEU A 44 -3.60 11.65 3.80
CA LEU A 44 -3.93 12.01 5.17
C LEU A 44 -2.71 11.92 6.09
N ASN A 45 -1.95 10.83 6.01
CA ASN A 45 -0.70 10.65 6.74
C ASN A 45 0.38 10.06 5.85
N THR A 46 1.65 10.34 6.16
CA THR A 46 2.78 9.78 5.43
C THR A 46 4.03 9.67 6.29
N THR A 47 4.89 8.70 5.95
CA THR A 47 6.25 8.54 6.50
C THR A 47 7.33 9.19 5.64
N GLN A 48 6.95 9.97 4.61
CA GLN A 48 7.87 10.76 3.82
C GLN A 48 8.54 11.83 4.70
N SER A 49 9.85 12.01 4.60
CA SER A 49 10.62 12.93 5.46
C SER A 49 10.28 14.41 5.24
N ALA A 50 9.91 14.79 4.02
CA ALA A 50 9.54 16.15 3.64
C ALA A 50 8.27 16.13 2.78
N PRO A 51 7.09 15.89 3.40
CA PRO A 51 5.87 15.68 2.65
C PRO A 51 5.36 16.97 2.00
N LYS A 52 4.79 16.84 0.81
CA LYS A 52 4.12 17.95 0.13
C LYS A 52 2.78 18.24 0.82
N ASN A 53 2.57 19.49 1.22
CA ASN A 53 1.33 19.91 1.90
C ASN A 53 0.12 19.73 0.98
N CYS A 54 -1.02 19.34 1.55
CA CYS A 54 -2.28 19.20 0.83
C CYS A 54 -2.18 18.33 -0.44
N LYS A 55 -1.31 17.31 -0.41
CA LYS A 55 -1.14 16.39 -1.55
C LYS A 55 -2.42 15.60 -1.79
N LYS A 56 -2.89 15.60 -3.03
CA LYS A 56 -4.03 14.81 -3.49
C LYS A 56 -3.90 14.38 -4.94
N ASP A 57 -4.56 13.29 -5.27
CA ASP A 57 -4.73 12.78 -6.62
C ASP A 57 -6.19 12.89 -7.05
N LYS A 58 -6.42 13.33 -8.27
CA LYS A 58 -7.76 13.39 -8.88
C LYS A 58 -7.76 12.64 -10.20
N LYS A 59 -8.59 11.59 -10.29
CA LYS A 59 -8.82 10.86 -11.53
C LYS A 59 -9.29 11.81 -12.63
N HIS A 60 -8.66 11.75 -13.80
CA HIS A 60 -9.12 12.44 -15.00
C HIS A 60 -9.77 11.45 -15.98
N ASN A 61 -9.10 10.33 -16.26
CA ASN A 61 -9.63 9.24 -17.06
C ASN A 61 -9.06 7.89 -16.57
N ILE A 62 -9.82 6.81 -16.67
CA ILE A 62 -9.38 5.47 -16.28
C ILE A 62 -9.92 4.42 -17.25
N THR A 63 -9.09 3.42 -17.51
CA THR A 63 -9.41 2.21 -18.28
C THR A 63 -9.00 1.00 -17.44
N GLU A 64 -9.22 -0.22 -17.95
CA GLU A 64 -8.87 -1.45 -17.23
C GLU A 64 -7.39 -1.58 -16.86
N SER A 65 -6.48 -0.96 -17.63
CA SER A 65 -5.02 -1.10 -17.43
C SER A 65 -4.28 0.22 -17.23
N ARG A 66 -4.96 1.36 -17.35
CA ARG A 66 -4.33 2.69 -17.31
C ARG A 66 -5.20 3.74 -16.65
N ILE A 67 -4.54 4.72 -16.04
CA ILE A 67 -5.17 5.94 -15.50
C ILE A 67 -4.40 7.18 -15.93
N VAL A 68 -5.13 8.25 -16.23
CA VAL A 68 -4.62 9.62 -16.25
C VAL A 68 -5.19 10.32 -15.03
N PHE A 69 -4.32 10.92 -14.22
CA PHE A 69 -4.75 11.64 -13.01
C PHE A 69 -3.95 12.93 -12.82
N LEU A 70 -4.57 13.87 -12.13
CA LEU A 70 -3.97 15.13 -11.73
C LEU A 70 -3.50 15.00 -10.28
N ARG A 71 -2.20 14.99 -10.07
CA ARG A 71 -1.62 15.11 -8.73
C ARG A 71 -1.41 16.58 -8.42
N SER A 72 -1.88 17.02 -7.27
CA SER A 72 -1.74 18.40 -6.83
C SER A 72 -1.25 18.49 -5.40
N HIS A 73 -0.53 19.57 -5.10
CA HIS A 73 -0.10 19.90 -3.75
C HIS A 73 0.05 21.41 -3.59
N GLN A 74 0.10 21.86 -2.34
CA GLN A 74 0.32 23.26 -2.00
C GLN A 74 1.82 23.54 -1.81
N ASP A 75 2.32 24.55 -2.51
CA ASP A 75 3.66 25.12 -2.34
C ASP A 75 3.53 26.62 -2.01
N GLY A 76 3.75 26.96 -0.73
CA GLY A 76 3.43 28.28 -0.19
C GLY A 76 1.95 28.61 -0.38
N ASN A 77 1.66 29.64 -1.18
CA ASN A 77 0.29 30.08 -1.51
C ASN A 77 -0.19 29.60 -2.88
N LYS A 78 0.57 28.73 -3.55
CA LYS A 78 0.25 28.23 -4.90
C LYS A 78 -0.15 26.77 -4.84
N ILE A 79 -1.05 26.38 -5.73
CA ILE A 79 -1.34 24.98 -6.02
C ILE A 79 -0.48 24.57 -7.21
N VAL A 80 0.37 23.58 -7.02
CA VAL A 80 1.18 22.97 -8.07
C VAL A 80 0.45 21.72 -8.53
N ASN A 81 0.34 21.57 -9.85
CA ASN A 81 -0.35 20.45 -10.49
C ASN A 81 0.60 19.72 -11.43
N ALA A 82 0.51 18.40 -11.46
CA ALA A 82 1.17 17.53 -12.42
C ALA A 82 0.16 16.55 -13.00
N THR A 83 0.09 16.47 -14.33
CA THR A 83 -0.67 15.41 -14.99
C THR A 83 0.22 14.19 -15.11
N LEU A 84 -0.27 13.06 -14.57
CA LEU A 84 0.47 11.82 -14.50
C LEU A 84 -0.26 10.71 -15.24
N LEU A 85 0.52 9.84 -15.87
CA LEU A 85 0.06 8.61 -16.48
C LEU A 85 0.46 7.44 -15.58
N GLY A 86 -0.53 6.64 -15.23
CA GLY A 86 -0.37 5.41 -14.49
C GLY A 86 -0.68 4.19 -15.36
N ASP A 87 0.24 3.24 -15.41
CA ASP A 87 -0.02 1.90 -15.92
C ASP A 87 -0.25 0.97 -14.73
N PHE A 88 -1.45 0.37 -14.66
CA PHE A 88 -1.71 -0.66 -13.66
C PHE A 88 -0.97 -1.92 -14.06
N TYR A 89 -0.14 -2.43 -13.15
CA TYR A 89 0.65 -3.63 -13.36
C TYR A 89 0.02 -4.83 -12.65
N GLN A 90 -0.11 -5.94 -13.38
CA GLN A 90 -0.54 -7.21 -12.86
C GLN A 90 0.67 -8.15 -12.80
N ASP A 91 0.90 -8.80 -11.67
CA ASP A 91 1.88 -9.88 -11.60
C ASP A 91 1.31 -11.12 -12.33
N ILE A 92 1.77 -11.32 -13.57
CA ILE A 92 1.31 -12.36 -14.50
C ILE A 92 1.59 -13.77 -13.95
N GLU A 93 2.69 -13.96 -13.22
CA GLU A 93 3.05 -15.27 -12.69
C GLU A 93 2.12 -15.70 -11.56
N LYS A 94 1.67 -14.76 -10.76
CA LYS A 94 0.81 -15.04 -9.62
C LYS A 94 -0.69 -14.92 -9.95
N LYS A 95 -1.06 -14.31 -11.09
CA LYS A 95 -2.45 -13.91 -11.42
C LYS A 95 -3.09 -13.04 -10.32
N ILE A 96 -2.24 -12.29 -9.63
CA ILE A 96 -2.58 -11.46 -8.48
C ILE A 96 -2.83 -10.05 -9.04
N PHE A 97 -3.95 -9.47 -8.66
CA PHE A 97 -4.59 -8.33 -9.30
C PHE A 97 -3.71 -7.06 -9.47
N TYR A 98 -4.27 -6.00 -10.08
CA TYR A 98 -3.63 -4.68 -10.22
C TYR A 98 -3.43 -3.98 -8.86
N ASP A 99 -2.47 -4.44 -8.06
CA ASP A 99 -2.12 -3.84 -6.77
C ASP A 99 -1.05 -2.75 -6.91
N THR A 100 -0.43 -2.64 -8.09
CA THR A 100 0.70 -1.76 -8.38
C THR A 100 0.37 -0.84 -9.55
N ILE A 101 0.79 0.42 -9.46
CA ILE A 101 0.73 1.41 -10.52
C ILE A 101 2.14 1.91 -10.82
N HIS A 102 2.57 1.81 -12.07
CA HIS A 102 3.79 2.46 -12.55
C HIS A 102 3.44 3.87 -13.03
N ILE A 103 4.13 4.87 -12.51
CA ILE A 103 3.82 6.28 -12.72
C ILE A 103 4.86 6.91 -13.63
N SER A 104 4.40 7.66 -14.63
CA SER A 104 5.21 8.48 -15.51
C SER A 104 4.59 9.87 -15.70
N GLY A 105 5.40 10.85 -16.10
CA GLY A 105 4.98 12.24 -16.29
C GLY A 105 5.90 13.24 -15.59
N ASP A 106 5.44 14.47 -15.44
CA ASP A 106 6.24 15.61 -14.97
C ASP A 106 6.43 15.67 -13.44
N GLU A 107 6.30 14.55 -12.72
CA GLU A 107 6.71 14.45 -11.32
C GLU A 107 8.03 13.68 -11.24
N SER A 108 9.12 14.41 -11.00
CA SER A 108 10.45 13.82 -10.87
C SER A 108 10.50 12.85 -9.69
N GLY A 109 10.84 11.59 -9.96
CA GLY A 109 11.35 10.66 -8.95
C GLY A 109 10.39 9.56 -8.52
N VAL A 110 9.06 9.70 -8.58
CA VAL A 110 8.14 8.59 -8.26
C VAL A 110 7.93 7.73 -9.49
N TYR A 111 8.20 6.42 -9.39
CA TYR A 111 8.07 5.50 -10.53
C TYR A 111 7.08 4.36 -10.28
N ALA A 112 6.81 4.00 -9.02
CA ALA A 112 5.82 3.00 -8.69
C ALA A 112 5.13 3.27 -7.36
N GLU A 113 3.87 2.86 -7.26
CA GLU A 113 3.11 2.82 -6.01
C GLU A 113 2.39 1.47 -5.91
N GLN A 114 2.27 0.93 -4.70
CA GLN A 114 1.56 -0.33 -4.44
C GLN A 114 0.55 -0.17 -3.32
N LEU A 115 -0.68 -0.65 -3.54
CA LEU A 115 -1.77 -0.66 -2.57
C LEU A 115 -1.71 -1.96 -1.75
N TYR A 116 -1.36 -1.83 -0.47
CA TYR A 116 -1.21 -2.98 0.43
C TYR A 116 -2.42 -3.20 1.34
N TYR A 117 -3.33 -2.24 1.41
CA TYR A 117 -4.59 -2.34 2.12
C TYR A 117 -5.60 -1.39 1.52
N SER A 118 -6.86 -1.80 1.45
CA SER A 118 -8.00 -0.94 1.17
C SER A 118 -9.16 -1.34 2.07
N SER A 119 -9.83 -0.36 2.66
CA SER A 119 -11.09 -0.61 3.36
C SER A 119 -12.13 -1.18 2.40
N LYS A 120 -13.14 -1.86 2.93
CA LYS A 120 -14.19 -2.53 2.13
C LYS A 120 -14.98 -1.57 1.24
N ASP A 121 -15.18 -0.34 1.70
CA ASP A 121 -15.81 0.76 0.94
C ASP A 121 -14.82 1.51 0.02
N SER A 122 -13.55 1.10 0.04
CA SER A 122 -12.43 1.73 -0.67
C SER A 122 -12.21 3.20 -0.32
N VAL A 123 -12.78 3.70 0.78
CA VAL A 123 -12.59 5.09 1.22
C VAL A 123 -11.16 5.30 1.74
N CYS A 124 -10.58 4.29 2.36
CA CYS A 124 -9.23 4.34 2.95
C CYS A 124 -8.30 3.35 2.27
N GLY A 125 -7.08 3.78 1.94
CA GLY A 125 -6.07 2.93 1.32
C GLY A 125 -4.68 3.17 1.88
N LEU A 126 -3.89 2.11 2.01
CA LEU A 126 -2.49 2.19 2.40
C LEU A 126 -1.60 1.96 1.19
N VAL A 127 -0.91 3.03 0.79
CA VAL A 127 -0.07 3.04 -0.40
C VAL A 127 1.39 3.06 0.02
N GLN A 128 2.18 2.15 -0.53
CA GLN A 128 3.64 2.21 -0.48
C GLN A 128 4.14 2.88 -1.74
N VAL A 129 5.00 3.88 -1.57
CA VAL A 129 5.55 4.67 -2.66
C VAL A 129 7.02 4.34 -2.85
N PHE A 130 7.39 4.07 -4.09
CA PHE A 130 8.76 3.82 -4.52
C PHE A 130 9.22 4.99 -5.38
N ALA A 131 10.24 5.71 -4.90
CA ALA A 131 10.83 6.82 -5.63
C ALA A 131 12.33 6.60 -5.85
N GLY A 132 12.80 6.88 -7.07
CA GLY A 132 14.21 6.86 -7.43
C GLY A 132 14.89 8.15 -6.95
N SER A 133 15.96 8.01 -6.18
CA SER A 133 16.84 9.13 -5.85
C SER A 133 17.83 9.31 -7.01
N GLY A 134 17.63 10.35 -7.81
CA GLY A 134 18.51 10.68 -8.94
C GLY A 134 19.97 10.74 -8.49
N ASN A 135 20.80 9.89 -9.09
CA ASN A 135 22.28 9.85 -9.08
C ASN A 135 23.00 8.77 -8.25
N ASN A 136 22.36 8.06 -7.30
CA ASN A 136 23.08 7.11 -6.44
C ASN A 136 22.53 5.68 -6.40
N GLY A 137 21.53 5.34 -7.22
CA GLY A 137 20.88 4.03 -7.20
C GLY A 137 20.14 3.70 -5.89
N LYS A 138 19.94 4.71 -5.02
CA LYS A 138 19.16 4.57 -3.79
C LYS A 138 17.69 4.85 -4.11
N TYR A 139 16.82 4.00 -3.57
CA TYR A 139 15.38 4.19 -3.63
C TYR A 139 14.89 4.75 -2.31
N ASP A 140 14.10 5.82 -2.38
CA ASP A 140 13.34 6.31 -1.25
C ASP A 140 12.02 5.54 -1.19
N LEU A 141 11.72 5.02 0.00
CA LEU A 141 10.50 4.28 0.28
C LEU A 141 9.79 4.89 1.47
N TRP A 142 8.52 5.21 1.27
CA TRP A 142 7.61 5.65 2.31
C TRP A 142 6.22 5.05 2.11
N ARG A 143 5.36 5.25 3.11
CA ARG A 143 3.95 4.88 3.02
C ARG A 143 3.06 6.08 3.23
N GLU A 144 1.87 5.98 2.67
CA GLU A 144 0.83 6.98 2.71
C GLU A 144 -0.49 6.32 3.13
N LEU A 145 -1.16 6.91 4.10
CA LEU A 145 -2.57 6.70 4.38
C LEU A 145 -3.34 7.64 3.45
N ARG A 146 -4.02 7.09 2.45
CA ARG A 146 -4.82 7.85 1.49
C ARG A 146 -6.30 7.69 1.76
N VAL A 147 -7.05 8.78 1.56
CA VAL A 147 -8.48 8.83 1.84
C VAL A 147 -9.21 9.48 0.67
N ARG A 148 -10.26 8.82 0.17
CA ARG A 148 -11.18 9.36 -0.82
C ARG A 148 -12.12 10.38 -0.18
N GLY A 149 -12.43 11.44 -0.94
CA GLY A 149 -13.25 12.53 -0.44
C GLY A 149 -12.50 13.32 0.63
N ARG A 150 -13.21 14.21 1.35
CA ARG A 150 -12.58 15.02 2.39
C ARG A 150 -12.26 14.15 3.61
N PRO A 151 -10.97 14.03 4.01
CA PRO A 151 -10.60 13.25 5.17
C PRO A 151 -11.32 13.69 6.45
N ASN A 152 -11.96 12.73 7.11
CA ASN A 152 -12.40 12.84 8.49
C ASN A 152 -11.81 11.66 9.27
N TYR A 153 -10.74 11.93 10.03
CA TYR A 153 -10.01 10.89 10.75
C TYR A 153 -10.90 10.12 11.73
N HIS A 154 -11.92 10.74 12.33
CA HIS A 154 -12.81 10.06 13.27
C HIS A 154 -13.69 9.01 12.59
N ASN A 155 -14.08 9.26 11.34
CA ASN A 155 -14.98 8.38 10.59
C ASN A 155 -14.23 7.39 9.68
N LEU A 156 -12.89 7.43 9.68
CA LEU A 156 -12.10 6.50 8.91
C LEU A 156 -12.21 5.09 9.49
N ASP A 157 -12.19 4.08 8.62
CA ASP A 157 -12.21 2.67 9.00
C ASP A 157 -11.11 2.35 10.04
N GLU A 158 -11.50 1.67 11.13
CA GLU A 158 -10.61 1.39 12.26
C GLU A 158 -9.50 0.41 11.88
N GLU A 159 -9.77 -0.53 10.97
CA GLU A 159 -8.75 -1.45 10.48
C GLU A 159 -7.72 -0.69 9.65
N CYS A 160 -8.12 0.23 8.78
CA CYS A 160 -7.19 1.08 8.04
C CYS A 160 -6.25 1.88 8.95
N LYS A 161 -6.79 2.48 10.03
CA LYS A 161 -5.99 3.18 11.05
C LYS A 161 -5.01 2.24 11.73
N SER A 162 -5.49 1.07 12.16
CA SER A 162 -4.70 0.06 12.85
C SER A 162 -3.56 -0.46 11.98
N GLN A 163 -3.85 -0.82 10.73
CA GLN A 163 -2.87 -1.30 9.75
C GLN A 163 -1.79 -0.24 9.47
N TYR A 164 -2.17 1.03 9.31
CA TYR A 164 -1.20 2.12 9.14
C TYR A 164 -0.33 2.30 10.38
N LYS A 165 -0.93 2.33 11.58
CA LYS A 165 -0.22 2.46 12.84
C LYS A 165 0.77 1.33 13.06
N ALA A 166 0.33 0.07 12.88
CA ALA A 166 1.17 -1.11 13.02
C ALA A 166 2.37 -1.06 12.07
N TYR A 167 2.18 -0.58 10.84
CA TYR A 167 3.28 -0.39 9.90
C TYR A 167 4.28 0.68 10.39
N VAL A 168 3.79 1.86 10.78
CA VAL A 168 4.62 2.97 11.24
C VAL A 168 5.47 2.53 12.44
N GLU A 169 4.89 1.79 13.37
CA GLU A 169 5.57 1.23 14.53
C GLU A 169 6.65 0.20 14.12
N ALA A 170 6.33 -0.69 13.17
CA ALA A 170 7.26 -1.75 12.74
C ALA A 170 8.52 -1.23 12.03
N ILE A 171 8.44 -0.07 11.36
CA ILE A 171 9.57 0.51 10.62
C ILE A 171 10.29 1.64 11.37
N GLU A 172 9.84 1.96 12.59
CA GLU A 172 10.42 3.00 13.45
C GLU A 172 10.54 4.38 12.76
N LYS A 173 9.66 4.70 11.80
CA LYS A 173 9.64 6.00 11.12
C LYS A 173 8.63 6.95 11.76
N THR A 174 8.91 8.25 11.68
CA THR A 174 7.95 9.29 12.03
C THR A 174 6.87 9.41 10.96
N SER A 175 5.61 9.48 11.38
CA SER A 175 4.47 9.79 10.52
C SER A 175 4.03 11.23 10.72
N THR A 176 3.74 11.93 9.63
CA THR A 176 3.22 13.30 9.65
C THR A 176 1.97 13.40 8.78
N SER A 177 1.13 14.41 9.03
CA SER A 177 -0.08 14.65 8.24
C SER A 177 0.12 15.89 7.36
N PRO A 178 0.22 15.74 6.03
CA PRO A 178 0.27 16.88 5.12
C PRO A 178 -1.13 17.46 4.84
N TYR A 179 -2.19 16.73 5.18
CA TYR A 179 -3.55 17.20 5.06
C TYR A 179 -3.94 18.15 6.20
N ARG A 180 -4.75 19.15 5.87
CA ARG A 180 -5.37 20.08 6.82
C ARG A 180 -6.80 20.37 6.34
N ALA A 181 -7.68 20.71 7.28
CA ALA A 181 -9.08 21.01 6.94
C ALA A 181 -9.25 22.20 5.97
N ASN A 182 -8.23 23.09 5.87
CA ASN A 182 -8.22 24.22 4.96
C ASN A 182 -7.53 23.95 3.61
N CYS A 183 -7.09 22.72 3.33
CA CYS A 183 -6.58 22.36 2.01
C CYS A 183 -7.66 22.58 0.95
N GLN A 184 -7.29 23.10 -0.21
CA GLN A 184 -8.24 23.44 -1.29
C GLN A 184 -8.50 22.27 -2.23
#